data_AF-X1QCF0-F1
#
_entry.id   AF-X1QCF0-F1
#
_cell.length_a   1.000
_cell.length_b   1.000
_cell.length_c   1.000
_cell.angle_alpha   90.00
_cell.angle_beta   90.00
_cell.angle_gamma   90.00
#
_symmetry.space_group_name_H-M   'P 1'
#
loop_
_entity.id
_entity.type
_entity.pdbx_description
1 polymer ?
#
loop_
_entity_poly.entity_id
_entity_poly.type
_entity_poly.pdbx_seq_one_letter_code
_entity_poly.pdbx_strand_id
1 'polypeptide(L)' 'MSIKQLNFEGRDKVEVAIMRLQEFEPPEGYYLAFSGGKDSVVIYDLAVKAGVEFDAHYCVSPIDPPPYIT' A
#
# COMPACT_ATOMS: atom_id res chain seq x y z
N MET A 1 -20.98 1.09 -9.09
CA MET A 1 -20.06 2.17 -9.53
C MET A 1 -19.75 3.04 -8.33
N SER A 2 -18.46 3.27 -8.01
CA SER A 2 -18.05 4.11 -6.88
C SER A 2 -18.04 5.58 -7.29
N ILE A 3 -18.32 6.49 -6.35
CA ILE A 3 -18.25 7.93 -6.55
C ILE A 3 -16.76 8.30 -6.68
N LYS A 4 -16.37 8.92 -7.81
CA LYS A 4 -15.01 9.41 -8.04
C LYS A 4 -14.92 10.88 -7.59
N GLN A 5 -14.04 11.15 -6.64
CA GLN A 5 -13.66 12.51 -6.25
C GLN A 5 -12.34 12.86 -6.94
N LEU A 6 -12.34 13.95 -7.71
CA LEU A 6 -11.17 14.45 -8.43
C LEU A 6 -10.57 15.67 -7.72
N ASN A 7 -9.26 15.86 -7.85
CA ASN A 7 -8.55 17.07 -7.44
C ASN A 7 -8.66 18.17 -8.52
N PHE A 8 -8.05 19.34 -8.29
CA PHE A 8 -8.05 20.46 -9.26
C PHE A 8 -7.36 20.14 -10.60
N GLU A 9 -6.53 19.09 -10.64
CA GLU A 9 -5.84 18.62 -11.84
C GLU A 9 -6.61 17.50 -12.57
N GLY A 10 -7.81 17.15 -12.10
CA GLY A 10 -8.63 16.09 -12.69
C GLY A 10 -8.17 14.67 -12.36
N ARG A 11 -7.27 14.48 -11.40
CA ARG A 11 -6.79 13.17 -10.95
C ARG A 11 -7.59 12.65 -9.75
N ASP A 12 -7.80 11.35 -9.69
CA ASP A 12 -8.40 10.71 -8.52
C ASP A 12 -7.36 10.41 -7.42
N LYS A 13 -7.85 10.06 -6.23
CA LYS A 13 -6.99 9.80 -5.07
C LYS A 13 -6.04 8.61 -5.25
N VAL A 14 -6.40 7.62 -6.06
CA VAL A 14 -5.58 6.43 -6.31
C VAL A 14 -4.45 6.79 -7.26
N GLU A 15 -4.76 7.54 -8.32
CA GLU A 15 -3.75 8.07 -9.26
C GLU A 15 -2.72 8.94 -8.54
N VAL A 16 -3.18 9.88 -7.69
CA VAL A 16 -2.29 10.74 -6.90
C VAL A 16 -1.42 9.92 -5.94
N ALA A 17 -1.97 8.86 -5.32
CA ALA A 17 -1.21 8.00 -4.42
C ALA A 17 -0.12 7.21 -5.16
N ILE A 18 -0.44 6.63 -6.32
CA ILE A 18 0.51 5.91 -7.17
C ILE A 18 1.64 6.84 -7.62
N MET A 19 1.31 8.04 -8.11
CA MET A 19 2.31 9.01 -8.53
C MET A 19 3.27 9.37 -7.40
N ARG A 20 2.75 9.57 -6.18
CA ARG A 20 3.59 9.88 -5.01
C ARG A 20 4.51 8.73 -4.63
N LEU A 21 4.04 7.49 -4.69
CA LEU A 21 4.89 6.33 -4.42
C LEU A 21 6.05 6.23 -5.41
N GLN A 22 5.81 6.53 -6.69
CA GLN A 22 6.86 6.54 -7.72
C GLN A 22 7.82 7.71 -7.57
N GLU A 23 7.32 8.91 -7.27
CA GLU A 23 8.13 10.13 -7.17
C GLU A 23 9.07 10.11 -5.95
N PHE A 24 8.63 9.50 -4.86
CA PHE A 24 9.37 9.44 -3.60
C PHE A 24 9.93 8.05 -3.31
N GLU A 25 10.11 7.22 -4.33
CA GLU A 25 10.69 5.89 -4.17
C GLU A 25 12.15 6.01 -3.70
N PRO A 26 12.50 5.46 -2.53
CA PRO A 26 13.88 5.45 -2.07
C PRO A 26 14.71 4.48 -2.93
N PRO A 27 16.03 4.72 -3.10
CA PRO A 27 16.89 3.84 -3.89
C PRO A 27 16.89 2.37 -3.45
N GLU A 28 16.65 2.11 -2.16
CA GLU A 28 16.58 0.79 -1.54
C GLU A 28 15.18 0.15 -1.53
N GLY A 29 14.16 0.84 -2.06
CA GLY A 29 12.77 0.41 -1.97
C GLY A 29 12.13 0.67 -0.59
N TYR A 30 10.80 0.56 -0.54
CA TYR A 30 10.04 0.85 0.68
C TYR A 30 10.07 -0.32 1.68
N TYR A 31 10.20 0.01 2.96
CA TYR A 31 9.89 -0.93 4.04
C TYR A 31 8.41 -0.81 4.42
N LEU A 32 7.59 -1.81 4.07
CA LEU A 32 6.14 -1.81 4.29
C LEU A 32 5.78 -2.66 5.50
N ALA A 33 5.40 -2.00 6.60
CA ALA A 33 4.86 -2.67 7.78
C ALA A 33 3.45 -3.19 7.50
N PHE A 34 3.32 -4.50 7.33
CA PHE A 34 2.05 -5.17 7.05
C PHE A 34 1.43 -5.68 8.36
N SER A 35 0.17 -5.34 8.61
CA SER A 35 -0.56 -5.76 9.82
C SER A 35 -1.77 -6.64 9.53
N GLY A 36 -2.10 -6.86 8.25
CA GLY A 36 -3.33 -7.54 7.84
C GLY A 36 -4.60 -6.70 8.02
N GLY A 37 -4.50 -5.48 8.57
CA GLY A 37 -5.59 -4.53 8.65
C GLY A 37 -5.90 -3.88 7.29
N LYS A 38 -7.10 -3.30 7.15
CA LYS A 38 -7.55 -2.67 5.90
C LYS A 38 -6.56 -1.64 5.35
N ASP A 39 -5.92 -0.87 6.23
CA ASP A 39 -5.04 0.23 5.81
C ASP A 39 -3.73 -0.32 5.24
N SER A 40 -3.12 -1.31 5.89
CA SER A 40 -1.88 -1.93 5.39
C SER A 40 -2.10 -2.76 4.13
N VAL A 41 -3.27 -3.40 3.98
CA VAL A 41 -3.69 -4.04 2.73
C VAL A 41 -3.83 -3.05 1.58
N VAL A 42 -4.42 -1.87 1.83
CA VAL A 42 -4.55 -0.84 0.80
C VAL A 42 -3.19 -0.25 0.42
N ILE A 43 -2.28 -0.01 1.38
CA ILE A 43 -0.92 0.45 1.06
C ILE A 43 -0.16 -0.59 0.24
N TYR A 44 -0.28 -1.88 0.57
CA TYR A 44 0.32 -2.97 -0.21
C TYR A 44 -0.21 -2.98 -1.65
N ASP A 45 -1.53 -2.92 -1.84
CA ASP A 45 -2.15 -2.87 -3.17
C ASP A 45 -1.70 -1.63 -3.98
N LEU A 46 -1.55 -0.47 -3.33
CA LEU A 46 -1.04 0.73 -3.96
C LEU A 46 0.44 0.61 -4.38
N ALA A 47 1.30 0.03 -3.53
CA ALA A 47 2.70 -0.20 -3.85
C ALA A 47 2.87 -1.16 -5.03
N VAL A 48 2.11 -2.26 -5.05
CA VAL A 48 2.06 -3.19 -6.20
C VAL A 48 1.60 -2.48 -7.47
N LYS A 49 0.54 -1.67 -7.40
CA LYS A 49 0.04 -0.91 -8.56
C LYS A 49 1.01 0.16 -9.06
N ALA A 50 1.79 0.75 -8.16
CA ALA A 50 2.82 1.72 -8.50
C ALA A 50 4.05 1.09 -9.15
N GLY A 51 4.28 -0.22 -8.95
CA GLY A 51 5.43 -0.94 -9.48
C GLY A 51 6.75 -0.55 -8.82
N VAL A 52 6.69 -0.03 -7.60
CA VAL A 52 7.86 0.35 -6.79
C VAL A 52 8.44 -0.88 -6.09
N GLU A 53 9.74 -0.86 -5.79
CA GLU A 53 10.40 -1.88 -4.97
C GLU A 53 9.98 -1.71 -3.50
N PHE A 54 9.59 -2.80 -2.84
CA PHE A 54 9.25 -2.78 -1.42
C PHE A 54 9.42 -4.16 -0.78
N ASP A 55 9.73 -4.18 0.51
CA ASP A 55 9.72 -5.37 1.36
C ASP A 55 8.54 -5.29 2.33
N ALA A 56 7.65 -6.27 2.29
CA ALA A 56 6.44 -6.33 3.12
C ALA A 56 6.68 -7.19 4.36
N HIS A 57 6.86 -6.55 5.50
CA HIS A 57 7.11 -7.21 6.77
C HIS A 57 5.82 -7.33 7.58
N TYR A 58 5.33 -8.57 7.73
CA TYR A 58 4.21 -8.83 8.61
C TYR A 58 4.65 -8.76 10.07
N CYS A 59 4.14 -7.75 10.79
CA CYS A 59 4.36 -7.65 12.23
C CYS A 59 3.31 -8.50 12.95
N VAL A 60 3.66 -9.76 13.24
CA VAL A 60 2.81 -10.67 14.00
C VAL A 60 2.63 -10.10 15.42
N SER A 61 1.44 -9.61 15.72
CA SER A 61 1.08 -9.31 17.11
C SER A 61 0.95 -10.64 17.86
N PRO A 62 1.40 -10.74 19.12
CA PRO A 62 1.22 -11.97 19.93
C PRO A 62 -0.25 -12.36 20.19
N ILE A 63 -1.20 -11.52 19.76
CA ILE A 63 -2.65 -11.73 19.85
C ILE A 63 -3.22 -12.23 18.51
N ASP A 64 -2.45 -12.14 17.41
CA ASP A 64 -2.94 -12.58 16.11
C ASP A 64 -3.12 -14.10 16.09
N PRO A 65 -4.24 -14.62 15.54
CA PRO A 65 -4.43 -16.05 15.39
C PRO A 65 -3.26 -16.62 14.56
N PRO A 66 -2.80 -17.86 14.88
CA PRO A 66 -1.69 -18.45 14.16
C PRO A 66 -1.98 -18.41 12.65
N PRO A 67 -0.99 -18.02 11.82
CA PRO A 67 -1.16 -18.00 10.38
C PRO A 67 -1.63 -19.40 9.95
N TYR A 68 -2.67 -19.48 9.12
CA TYR A 68 -3.19 -20.76 8.65
C TYR A 68 -2.07 -21.52 7.94
N ILE A 69 -1.53 -22.55 8.60
CA ILE A 69 -0.60 -23.51 8.01
C ILE A 69 -1.50 -24.55 7.33
N THR A 70 -1.54 -24.54 5.99
CA THR A 70 -2.07 -25.66 5.19
C THR A 70 -0.90 -26.40 4.59
#